data_AF-A0AAN9DJE2-F1
#
_entry.id   AF-A0AAN9DJE2-F1
#
_cell.length_a   1.000
_cell.length_b   1.000
_cell.length_c   1.000
_cell.angle_alpha   90.00
_cell.angle_beta   90.00
_cell.angle_gamma   90.00
#
_symmetry.space_group_name_H-M   'P 1'
#
loop_
_entity.id
_entity.type
_entity.pdbx_description
1 polymer ?
#
loop_
_entity_poly.entity_id
_entity_poly.type
_entity_poly.pdbx_seq_one_letter_code
_entity_poly.pdbx_strand_id
1 'polypeptide(L)'
;MGKLGKWLEAKEQSPQEQLASPSSIQETLEIHLGSGVYVPKNVLWSASHANSPTTMARRLLLGVFDIETLLKSNLRGVKSKNANPGETKEPLDRIKIDAIMRMY
;
A
#
# COMPACT_ATOMS: atom_id res chain seq x y z
N MET A 1 -20.85 -65.53 16.51
CA MET A 1 -19.77 -64.52 16.65
C MET A 1 -19.29 -64.16 15.25
N GLY A 2 -19.74 -63.02 14.72
CA GLY A 2 -19.48 -62.61 13.35
C GLY A 2 -19.44 -61.08 13.25
N LYS A 3 -18.35 -60.57 12.69
CA LYS A 3 -18.13 -59.15 12.34
C LYS A 3 -19.20 -58.70 11.35
N LEU A 4 -19.95 -57.65 11.68
CA LEU A 4 -20.67 -56.84 10.71
C LEU A 4 -20.35 -55.38 10.97
N GLY A 5 -19.25 -54.94 10.35
CA GLY A 5 -18.97 -53.53 10.16
C GLY A 5 -20.07 -52.94 9.29
N LYS A 6 -20.72 -51.91 9.81
CA LYS A 6 -21.57 -50.99 9.05
C LYS A 6 -21.79 -49.72 9.87
N TRP A 7 -20.75 -48.91 9.91
CA TRP A 7 -20.87 -47.47 10.05
C TRP A 7 -20.14 -46.85 8.85
N LEU A 8 -20.59 -47.22 7.65
CA LEU A 8 -20.52 -46.31 6.50
C LEU A 8 -21.75 -45.43 6.63
N GLU A 9 -21.56 -44.18 7.05
CA GLU A 9 -22.17 -43.01 6.40
C GLU A 9 -21.61 -41.74 7.07
N ALA A 10 -21.31 -40.75 6.24
CA ALA A 10 -21.08 -39.36 6.60
C ALA A 10 -19.76 -39.03 7.34
N LYS A 11 -18.69 -38.89 6.56
CA LYS A 11 -18.15 -37.56 6.25
C LYS A 11 -17.03 -37.67 5.22
N GLU A 12 -17.42 -37.84 3.96
CA GLU A 12 -16.65 -37.24 2.87
C GLU A 12 -16.90 -35.73 2.92
N GLN A 13 -16.16 -35.05 3.80
CA GLN A 13 -15.80 -33.66 3.55
C GLN A 13 -14.29 -33.67 3.44
N SER A 14 -13.84 -33.86 2.20
CA SER A 14 -12.55 -33.40 1.72
C SER A 14 -12.23 -32.07 2.40
N PRO A 15 -11.02 -31.90 3.01
CA PRO A 15 -10.52 -30.57 3.27
C PRO A 15 -10.44 -29.93 1.89
N GLN A 16 -11.44 -29.12 1.53
CA GLN A 16 -11.22 -28.15 0.50
C GLN A 16 -10.04 -27.34 1.02
N GLU A 17 -8.89 -27.55 0.40
CA GLU A 17 -7.78 -26.62 0.42
C GLU A 17 -8.42 -25.28 0.09
N GLN A 18 -8.74 -24.52 1.14
CA GLN A 18 -8.96 -23.10 1.04
C GLN A 18 -7.60 -22.52 0.68
N LEU A 19 -7.24 -22.65 -0.61
CA LEU A 19 -6.44 -21.65 -1.27
C LEU A 19 -7.27 -20.38 -1.13
N ALA A 20 -7.01 -19.64 -0.06
CA ALA A 20 -7.35 -18.23 -0.01
C ALA A 20 -6.68 -17.60 -1.22
N SER A 21 -7.48 -17.26 -2.22
CA SER A 21 -7.06 -16.66 -3.47
C SER A 21 -6.21 -15.43 -3.16
N PRO A 22 -5.00 -15.29 -3.74
CA PRO A 22 -4.21 -14.09 -3.54
C PRO A 22 -4.96 -12.93 -4.19
N SER A 23 -5.01 -11.79 -3.50
CA SER A 23 -5.67 -10.52 -3.90
C SER A 23 -7.17 -10.42 -3.66
N SER A 24 -7.55 -10.07 -2.43
CA SER A 24 -8.64 -9.10 -2.28
C SER A 24 -8.20 -7.85 -3.06
N ILE A 25 -8.82 -7.57 -4.19
CA ILE A 25 -8.56 -6.36 -4.98
C ILE A 25 -8.84 -5.18 -4.05
N GLN A 26 -7.78 -4.53 -3.56
CA GLN A 26 -7.94 -3.32 -2.77
C GLN A 26 -8.40 -2.23 -3.74
N GLU A 27 -9.64 -1.77 -3.57
CA GLU A 27 -10.20 -0.64 -4.31
C GLU A 27 -9.24 0.56 -4.20
N THR A 28 -8.78 1.07 -5.33
CA THR A 28 -7.92 2.25 -5.40
C THR A 28 -8.74 3.47 -5.82
N LEU A 29 -8.40 4.62 -5.25
CA LEU A 29 -9.03 5.90 -5.55
C LEU A 29 -7.97 6.92 -5.92
N GLU A 30 -8.34 7.85 -6.79
CA GLU A 30 -7.49 8.97 -7.16
C GLU A 30 -7.34 9.92 -5.97
N ILE A 31 -6.11 10.38 -5.68
CA ILE A 31 -5.83 11.28 -4.55
C ILE A 31 -6.53 12.62 -4.75
N HIS A 32 -6.42 13.16 -5.95
CA HIS A 32 -7.04 14.40 -6.39
C HIS A 32 -7.54 14.19 -7.81
N LEU A 33 -8.76 14.64 -8.10
CA LEU A 33 -9.39 14.45 -9.40
C LEU A 33 -8.48 14.96 -10.54
N GLY A 34 -8.21 14.11 -11.53
CA GLY A 34 -7.39 14.44 -12.69
C GLY A 34 -5.87 14.49 -12.46
N SER A 35 -5.38 13.97 -11.32
CA SER A 35 -3.94 13.82 -11.04
C SER A 35 -3.32 12.57 -11.69
N GLY A 36 -4.11 11.56 -12.02
CA GLY A 36 -3.66 10.24 -12.47
C GLY A 36 -2.96 9.42 -11.38
N VAL A 37 -2.98 9.87 -10.13
CA VAL A 37 -2.28 9.23 -9.01
C VAL A 37 -3.28 8.56 -8.09
N TYR A 38 -3.16 7.24 -7.97
CA TYR A 38 -4.11 6.39 -7.25
C TYR A 38 -3.45 5.76 -6.02
N VAL A 39 -4.22 5.63 -4.95
CA VAL A 39 -3.82 4.93 -3.72
C VAL A 39 -4.94 4.01 -3.24
N PRO A 40 -4.64 3.00 -2.42
CA PRO A 40 -5.68 2.19 -1.78
C PRO A 40 -6.68 3.06 -1.00
N LYS A 41 -7.96 2.74 -1.08
CA LYS A 41 -9.06 3.49 -0.44
C LYS A 41 -8.86 3.69 1.06
N ASN A 42 -8.31 2.69 1.75
CA ASN A 42 -7.99 2.78 3.17
C ASN A 42 -6.89 3.82 3.46
N VAL A 43 -5.92 3.96 2.56
CA VAL A 43 -4.88 5.01 2.68
C VAL A 43 -5.49 6.38 2.47
N LEU A 44 -6.32 6.57 1.43
CA LEU A 44 -6.96 7.85 1.17
C LEU A 44 -7.88 8.28 2.32
N TRP A 45 -8.70 7.35 2.82
CA TRP A 45 -9.56 7.55 4.00
C TRP A 45 -8.73 7.95 5.23
N SER A 46 -7.68 7.18 5.51
CA SER A 46 -6.76 7.38 6.62
C SER A 46 -6.03 8.73 6.55
N ALA A 47 -5.66 9.18 5.36
CA ALA A 47 -5.05 10.49 5.12
C ALA A 47 -6.06 11.63 5.31
N SER A 48 -7.30 11.47 4.82
CA SER A 48 -8.38 12.46 4.94
C SER A 48 -8.81 12.71 6.39
N HIS A 49 -8.58 11.74 7.28
CA HIS A 49 -8.89 11.84 8.72
C HIS A 49 -7.64 12.14 9.57
N ALA A 50 -6.53 12.52 8.95
CA ALA A 50 -5.32 12.86 9.69
C ALA A 50 -5.51 14.15 10.50
N ASN A 51 -4.94 14.17 11.72
CA ASN A 51 -5.03 15.30 12.64
C ASN A 51 -4.13 16.49 12.29
N SER A 52 -3.27 16.36 11.26
CA SER A 52 -2.40 17.42 10.81
C SER A 52 -2.01 17.24 9.34
N PRO A 53 -1.63 18.33 8.65
CA PRO A 53 -1.15 18.25 7.27
C PRO A 53 0.09 17.36 7.13
N THR A 54 0.98 17.39 8.13
CA THR A 54 2.17 16.55 8.16
C THR A 54 1.83 15.06 8.27
N THR A 55 0.86 14.71 9.13
CA THR A 55 0.38 13.32 9.26
C THR A 55 -0.28 12.86 7.96
N MET A 56 -1.10 13.72 7.33
CA MET A 56 -1.74 13.46 6.05
C MET A 56 -0.70 13.16 4.96
N ALA A 57 0.27 14.06 4.78
CA ALA A 57 1.33 13.91 3.78
C ALA A 57 2.14 12.63 4.00
N ARG A 58 2.48 12.28 5.25
CA ARG A 58 3.19 11.01 5.55
C ARG A 58 2.39 9.78 5.16
N ARG A 59 1.08 9.75 5.42
CA ARG A 59 0.20 8.64 5.04
C ARG A 59 0.14 8.48 3.51
N LEU A 60 0.03 9.60 2.79
CA LEU A 60 -0.01 9.59 1.33
C LEU A 60 1.34 9.19 0.72
N LEU A 61 2.46 9.68 1.25
CA LEU A 61 3.80 9.28 0.78
C LEU A 61 3.99 7.76 0.83
N LEU A 62 3.57 7.12 1.93
CA LEU A 62 3.64 5.66 2.09
C LEU A 62 2.64 4.90 1.21
N GLY A 63 1.58 5.55 0.72
CA GLY A 63 0.63 4.95 -0.21
C GLY A 63 1.02 5.07 -1.69
N VAL A 64 1.77 6.13 -2.03
CA VAL A 64 2.12 6.50 -3.41
C VAL A 64 3.48 5.97 -3.86
N PHE A 65 4.40 5.85 -2.90
CA PHE A 65 5.76 5.42 -3.13
C PHE A 65 6.04 4.18 -2.28
N ASP A 66 6.78 3.24 -2.85
CA ASP A 66 7.36 2.15 -2.07
C ASP A 66 8.45 2.68 -1.12
N ILE A 67 8.75 1.88 -0.10
CA ILE A 67 9.71 2.25 0.96
C ILE A 67 11.11 2.44 0.38
N GLU A 68 11.54 1.63 -0.60
CA GLU A 68 12.88 1.74 -1.18
C GLU A 68 13.07 3.07 -1.90
N THR A 69 12.06 3.48 -2.68
CA THR A 69 12.01 4.77 -3.34
C THR A 69 12.12 5.89 -2.31
N LEU A 70 11.37 5.84 -1.21
CA LEU A 70 11.44 6.87 -0.16
C LEU A 70 12.81 6.93 0.55
N LEU A 71 13.48 5.79 0.73
CA LEU A 71 14.81 5.74 1.35
C LEU A 71 15.91 6.32 0.44
N LYS A 72 15.83 6.03 -0.86
CA LYS A 72 16.83 6.43 -1.87
C LYS A 72 16.56 7.81 -2.49
N SER A 73 15.42 8.42 -2.19
CA SER A 73 15.01 9.68 -2.82
C SER A 73 14.87 10.85 -1.85
N ASN A 74 14.80 12.06 -2.41
CA ASN A 74 14.36 13.26 -1.70
C ASN A 74 13.46 14.11 -2.60
N LEU A 75 12.90 15.21 -2.06
CA LEU A 75 11.92 16.03 -2.80
C LEU A 75 12.45 16.64 -4.10
N ARG A 76 13.76 16.89 -4.23
CA ARG A 76 14.34 17.66 -5.35
C ARG A 76 15.49 16.96 -6.08
N GLY A 77 15.96 15.81 -5.58
CA GLY A 77 17.19 15.14 -6.03
C GLY A 77 18.47 15.90 -5.71
N VAL A 78 18.38 16.98 -4.90
CA VAL A 78 19.53 17.84 -4.61
C VAL A 78 20.22 17.35 -3.36
N LYS A 79 21.56 17.34 -3.38
CA LYS A 79 22.38 17.00 -2.22
C LYS A 79 22.23 18.06 -1.12
N SER A 80 22.02 17.64 0.13
CA SER A 80 22.07 18.54 1.27
C SER A 80 23.48 19.10 1.45
N LYS A 81 23.60 20.36 1.92
CA LYS A 81 24.91 20.96 2.27
C LYS A 81 25.66 20.15 3.33
N ASN A 82 24.94 19.40 4.16
CA ASN A 82 25.48 18.58 5.23
C ASN A 82 25.50 17.08 4.88
N ALA A 83 25.19 16.69 3.65
CA ALA A 83 25.17 15.28 3.28
C ALA A 83 26.60 14.72 3.17
N ASN A 84 26.75 13.45 3.56
CA ASN A 84 28.03 12.77 3.49
C ASN A 84 28.59 12.79 2.05
N PRO A 85 29.92 12.87 1.88
CA PRO A 85 30.55 12.64 0.58
C PRO A 85 30.07 11.28 0.00
N GLY A 86 29.53 11.29 -1.22
CA GLY A 86 28.98 10.09 -1.87
C GLY A 86 27.48 9.81 -1.67
N GLU A 87 26.80 10.45 -0.70
CA GLU A 87 25.35 10.29 -0.58
C GLU A 87 24.64 11.11 -1.67
N THR A 88 24.11 10.41 -2.68
CA THR A 88 23.25 10.96 -3.72
C THR A 88 21.85 10.38 -3.55
N LYS A 89 20.83 11.21 -3.76
CA LYS A 89 19.43 10.81 -3.66
C LYS A 89 18.70 11.25 -4.91
N GLU A 90 17.85 10.38 -5.43
CA GLU A 90 17.05 10.67 -6.60
C GLU A 90 15.90 11.64 -6.27
N PRO A 91 15.43 12.45 -7.23
CA PRO A 91 14.21 13.23 -7.03
C PRO A 91 12.98 12.32 -7.02
N LEU A 92 12.04 12.58 -6.10
CA LEU A 92 10.72 11.97 -6.18
C LEU A 92 9.98 12.46 -7.43
N ASP A 93 9.12 11.59 -7.97
CA ASP A 93 8.24 11.90 -9.10
C ASP A 93 7.37 13.13 -8.77
N ARG A 94 7.52 14.18 -9.58
CA ARG A 94 6.85 15.46 -9.37
C ARG A 94 5.35 15.38 -9.54
N ILE A 95 4.85 14.56 -10.46
CA ILE A 95 3.39 14.40 -10.68
C ILE A 95 2.76 13.80 -9.43
N LYS A 96 3.42 12.79 -8.86
CA LYS A 96 3.00 12.16 -7.60
C LYS A 96 3.05 13.12 -6.42
N ILE A 97 4.09 13.93 -6.30
CA ILE A 97 4.19 14.95 -5.24
C ILE A 97 3.13 16.04 -5.41
N ASP A 98 2.92 16.54 -6.62
CA ASP A 98 1.93 17.58 -6.91
C ASP A 98 0.51 17.09 -6.61
N ALA A 99 0.21 15.81 -6.87
CA ALA A 99 -1.06 15.20 -6.49
C ALA A 99 -1.28 15.21 -4.97
N ILE A 100 -0.24 14.87 -4.19
CA ILE A 100 -0.29 14.91 -2.72
C ILE A 100 -0.50 16.34 -2.21
N MET A 101 0.20 17.31 -2.80
CA MET A 101 0.13 18.72 -2.39
C MET A 101 -1.24 19.36 -2.66
N ARG A 102 -1.96 18.90 -3.69
CA ARG A 102 -3.30 19.39 -4.04
C ARG A 102 -4.43 18.78 -3.19
N MET A 103 -4.13 17.80 -2.34
CA MET A 103 -5.11 17.22 -1.41
C MET A 103 -5.30 18.08 -0.15
N TYR A 104 -4.35 18.97 0.15
CA TYR A 104 -4.46 19.97 1.22
C TYR A 104 -5.20 21.21 0.74
#